data_AF-A0A356X2W8-F1
#
_entry.id   AF-A0A356X2W8-F1
#
_cell.length_a   1.000
_cell.length_b   1.000
_cell.length_c   1.000
_cell.angle_alpha   90.00
_cell.angle_beta   90.00
_cell.angle_gamma   90.00
#
_symmetry.space_group_name_H-M   'P 1'
#
loop_
_entity.id
_entity.type
_entity.pdbx_description
1 polymer ?
#
loop_
_entity_poly.entity_id
_entity_poly.type
_entity_poly.pdbx_seq_one_letter_code
_entity_poly.pdbx_strand_id
1 'polypeptide(L)'
;AGTIGCFWAGIRSASSFKSDFFETLRILGRIYLAAIPLFILALISGCLTLDGVGFWIFIPFPSAFFGTAIGRLIREFKLPAPKLITILILLFCAFGIWVLEFFSFPQVYFYNHVWGLWPGPIYDESVSLTGSFFYFRWLTFLWIILLWIIPNWSQNLQTKLIAALALVSLMFSYLNLDEAGIISPTETIQAQLVGDHQTEHFEF
;
A
#
# COMPACT_ATOMS: atom_id res chain seq x y z
N ALA A 1 -4.72 4.94 -10.14
CA ALA A 1 -3.73 4.02 -10.76
C ALA A 1 -3.44 2.80 -9.87
N GLY A 2 -3.18 2.98 -8.56
CA GLY A 2 -2.91 1.89 -7.59
C GLY A 2 -3.92 0.74 -7.63
N THR A 3 -5.19 1.03 -7.34
CA THR A 3 -6.27 0.03 -7.30
C THR A 3 -6.39 -0.76 -8.59
N ILE A 4 -6.43 -0.06 -9.74
CA ILE A 4 -6.57 -0.70 -11.05
C ILE A 4 -5.38 -1.62 -11.32
N GLY A 5 -4.15 -1.14 -11.07
CA GLY A 5 -2.94 -1.95 -11.25
C GLY A 5 -2.93 -3.19 -10.35
N CYS A 6 -3.28 -3.01 -9.08
CA CYS A 6 -3.35 -4.10 -8.09
C CYS A 6 -4.34 -5.19 -8.50
N PHE A 7 -5.59 -4.82 -8.76
CA PHE A 7 -6.63 -5.78 -9.15
C PHE A 7 -6.35 -6.41 -10.52
N TRP A 8 -5.96 -5.61 -11.52
CA TRP A 8 -5.71 -6.14 -12.85
C TRP A 8 -4.54 -7.12 -12.84
N ALA A 9 -3.42 -6.77 -12.21
CA ALA A 9 -2.25 -7.64 -12.14
C ALA A 9 -2.52 -8.90 -11.32
N GLY A 10 -3.23 -8.79 -10.19
CA GLY A 10 -3.60 -9.94 -9.35
C GLY A 10 -4.53 -10.94 -10.05
N ILE A 11 -5.65 -10.48 -10.63
CA ILE A 11 -6.58 -11.34 -11.36
C ILE A 11 -5.87 -12.03 -12.54
N ARG A 12 -4.97 -11.31 -13.20
CA ARG A 12 -4.27 -11.79 -14.38
C ARG A 12 -3.22 -12.84 -13.97
N SER A 13 -2.46 -12.60 -12.91
CA SER A 13 -1.50 -13.58 -12.36
C SER A 13 -2.18 -14.86 -11.85
N ALA A 14 -3.40 -14.75 -11.29
CA ALA A 14 -4.22 -15.91 -10.91
C ALA A 14 -4.64 -16.80 -12.11
N SER A 15 -4.53 -16.32 -13.35
CA SER A 15 -4.94 -17.03 -14.57
C SER A 15 -3.84 -17.82 -15.30
N SER A 16 -2.65 -17.92 -14.70
CA SER A 16 -1.45 -18.58 -15.23
C SER A 16 -0.73 -17.85 -16.37
N PHE A 17 0.58 -17.66 -16.20
CA PHE A 17 1.48 -17.05 -17.17
C PHE A 17 2.87 -17.66 -17.13
N LYS A 18 3.62 -17.44 -18.23
CA LYS A 18 5.04 -17.82 -18.31
C LYS A 18 5.94 -16.99 -17.38
N SER A 19 5.64 -15.70 -17.17
CA SER A 19 6.41 -14.85 -16.25
C SER A 19 5.54 -13.73 -15.66
N ASP A 20 5.15 -13.87 -14.40
CA ASP A 20 4.31 -12.89 -13.70
C ASP A 20 4.99 -11.52 -13.57
N PHE A 21 6.31 -11.48 -13.46
CA PHE A 21 7.08 -10.23 -13.32
C PHE A 21 6.95 -9.34 -14.56
N PHE A 22 7.25 -9.88 -15.75
CA PHE A 22 7.19 -9.10 -17.00
C PHE A 22 5.76 -8.73 -17.39
N GLU A 23 4.77 -9.59 -17.11
CA GLU A 23 3.37 -9.26 -17.33
C GLU A 23 2.91 -8.10 -16.42
N THR A 24 3.37 -8.07 -15.17
CA THR A 24 3.09 -6.96 -14.25
C THR A 24 3.69 -5.65 -14.77
N LEU A 25 4.92 -5.68 -15.29
CA LEU A 25 5.54 -4.51 -15.92
C LEU A 25 4.78 -4.05 -17.17
N ARG A 26 4.27 -4.96 -18.00
CA ARG A 26 3.43 -4.60 -19.16
C ARG A 26 2.12 -3.95 -18.73
N ILE A 27 1.49 -4.45 -17.67
CA ILE A 27 0.28 -3.85 -17.08
C ILE A 27 0.57 -2.44 -16.58
N LEU A 28 1.65 -2.26 -15.82
CA LEU A 28 2.09 -0.95 -15.35
C LEU A 28 2.38 0.00 -16.52
N GLY A 29 3.09 -0.45 -17.55
CA GLY A 29 3.36 0.34 -18.76
C GLY A 29 2.08 0.82 -19.44
N ARG A 30 1.04 -0.02 -19.53
CA ARG A 30 -0.27 0.37 -20.07
C ARG A 30 -0.98 1.40 -19.18
N ILE A 31 -0.92 1.24 -17.86
CA ILE A 31 -1.51 2.19 -16.91
C ILE A 31 -0.82 3.55 -16.99
N TYR A 32 0.51 3.57 -17.05
CA TYR A 32 1.28 4.81 -17.20
C TYR A 32 1.02 5.46 -18.54
N LEU A 33 1.01 4.70 -19.64
CA LEU A 33 0.70 5.22 -20.97
C LEU A 33 -0.68 5.86 -21.02
N ALA A 34 -1.69 5.21 -20.43
CA ALA A 34 -3.04 5.77 -20.32
C ALA A 34 -3.11 7.04 -19.47
N ALA A 35 -2.19 7.24 -18.52
CA ALA A 35 -2.12 8.41 -17.66
C ALA A 35 -1.26 9.55 -18.24
N ILE A 36 -0.53 9.35 -19.36
CA ILE A 36 0.29 10.38 -20.01
C ILE A 36 -0.51 11.67 -20.32
N PRO A 37 -1.74 11.62 -20.89
CA PRO A 37 -2.47 12.85 -21.19
C PRO A 37 -2.75 13.71 -19.96
N LEU A 38 -3.11 13.07 -18.83
CA LEU A 38 -3.34 13.77 -17.55
C LEU A 38 -2.03 14.35 -17.00
N PHE A 39 -0.93 13.62 -17.14
CA PHE A 39 0.39 14.09 -16.74
C PHE A 39 0.83 15.32 -17.55
N ILE A 40 0.67 15.28 -18.88
CA ILE A 40 0.99 16.40 -19.77
C ILE A 40 0.12 17.62 -19.43
N LEU A 41 -1.18 17.41 -19.18
CA LEU A 41 -2.07 18.49 -18.78
C LEU A 41 -1.61 19.15 -17.47
N ALA A 42 -1.29 18.35 -16.44
CA ALA A 42 -0.79 18.86 -15.17
C ALA A 42 0.55 19.61 -15.30
N LEU A 43 1.41 19.16 -16.21
CA LEU A 43 2.67 19.83 -16.51
C LEU A 43 2.44 21.19 -17.18
N ILE A 44 1.57 21.26 -18.20
CA ILE A 44 1.27 22.50 -18.92
C ILE A 44 0.53 23.50 -18.03
N SER A 45 -0.35 23.03 -17.15
CA SER A 45 -1.10 23.89 -16.22
C SER A 45 -0.29 24.38 -15.02
N GLY A 46 0.98 23.94 -14.88
CA GLY A 46 1.83 24.27 -13.73
C GLY A 46 1.37 23.62 -12.41
N CYS A 47 0.51 22.60 -12.48
CA CYS A 47 -0.01 21.89 -11.29
C CYS A 47 0.84 20.68 -10.90
N LEU A 48 1.86 20.32 -11.69
CA LEU A 48 2.70 19.17 -11.42
C LEU A 48 3.78 19.51 -10.37
N THR A 49 3.65 18.94 -9.19
CA THR A 49 4.66 19.00 -8.12
C THR A 49 5.55 17.76 -8.14
N LEU A 50 6.74 17.84 -7.53
CA LEU A 50 7.62 16.68 -7.34
C LEU A 50 6.93 15.58 -6.53
N ASP A 51 6.16 15.97 -5.51
CA ASP A 51 5.32 15.05 -4.73
C ASP A 51 4.30 14.32 -5.61
N GLY A 52 3.61 15.06 -6.49
CA GLY A 52 2.67 14.50 -7.45
C GLY A 52 3.30 13.45 -8.36
N VAL A 53 4.51 13.72 -8.88
CA VAL A 53 5.28 12.74 -9.67
C VAL A 53 5.60 11.50 -8.84
N GLY A 54 6.05 11.68 -7.59
CA GLY A 54 6.37 10.55 -6.72
C GLY A 54 5.13 9.72 -6.39
N PHE A 55 3.99 10.31 -6.06
CA PHE A 55 2.74 9.56 -5.88
C PHE A 55 2.35 8.80 -7.14
N TRP A 56 2.52 9.41 -8.31
CA TRP A 56 2.22 8.77 -9.59
C TRP A 56 3.05 7.52 -9.83
N ILE A 57 4.30 7.46 -9.35
CA ILE A 57 5.18 6.29 -9.48
C ILE A 57 5.00 5.29 -8.33
N PHE A 58 5.13 5.78 -7.09
CA PHE A 58 5.25 4.94 -5.89
C PHE A 58 3.92 4.35 -5.42
N ILE A 59 2.77 4.86 -5.85
CA ILE A 59 1.48 4.22 -5.57
C ILE A 59 1.26 3.01 -6.49
N PRO A 60 1.18 3.14 -7.82
CA PRO A 60 0.83 2.03 -8.69
C PRO A 60 1.88 0.94 -8.74
N PHE A 61 3.17 1.27 -8.69
CA PHE A 61 4.23 0.27 -8.86
C PHE A 61 4.18 -0.83 -7.76
N PRO A 62 4.30 -0.53 -6.46
CA PRO A 62 4.20 -1.54 -5.41
C PRO A 62 2.81 -2.19 -5.38
N SER A 63 1.74 -1.42 -5.57
CA SER A 63 0.37 -1.95 -5.49
C SER A 63 0.10 -3.01 -6.57
N ALA A 64 0.60 -2.81 -7.80
CA ALA A 64 0.50 -3.81 -8.87
C ALA A 64 1.24 -5.10 -8.51
N PHE A 65 2.48 -5.00 -8.03
CA PHE A 65 3.25 -6.16 -7.60
C PHE A 65 2.66 -6.88 -6.38
N PHE A 66 2.02 -6.14 -5.47
CA PHE A 66 1.28 -6.72 -4.35
C PHE A 66 0.10 -7.56 -4.84
N GLY A 67 -0.68 -7.02 -5.78
CA GLY A 67 -1.75 -7.75 -6.46
C GLY A 67 -1.24 -9.02 -7.14
N THR A 68 -0.18 -8.91 -7.93
CA THR A 68 0.49 -10.06 -8.58
C THR A 68 0.93 -11.10 -7.57
N ALA A 69 1.55 -10.71 -6.46
CA ALA A 69 2.05 -11.64 -5.46
C ALA A 69 0.92 -12.47 -4.84
N ILE A 70 -0.22 -11.84 -4.53
CA ILE A 70 -1.43 -12.55 -4.07
C ILE A 70 -1.98 -13.47 -5.16
N GLY A 71 -2.19 -12.95 -6.38
CA GLY A 71 -2.72 -13.74 -7.49
C GLY A 71 -1.88 -14.98 -7.80
N ARG A 72 -0.56 -14.81 -7.82
CA ARG A 72 0.42 -15.90 -7.97
C ARG A 72 0.33 -16.88 -6.82
N LEU A 73 0.35 -16.43 -5.57
CA LEU A 73 0.28 -17.30 -4.39
C LEU A 73 -0.93 -18.22 -4.44
N ILE A 74 -2.12 -17.66 -4.70
CA ILE A 74 -3.37 -18.42 -4.79
C ILE A 74 -3.32 -19.45 -5.92
N ARG A 75 -2.73 -19.09 -7.07
CA ARG A 75 -2.51 -20.02 -8.19
C ARG A 75 -1.56 -21.16 -7.81
N GLU A 76 -0.42 -20.86 -7.20
CA GLU A 76 0.59 -21.87 -6.82
C GLU A 76 0.06 -22.84 -5.75
N PHE A 77 -0.83 -22.37 -4.87
CA PHE A 77 -1.51 -23.20 -3.88
C PHE A 77 -2.65 -24.06 -4.48
N LYS A 78 -2.91 -23.94 -5.78
CA LYS A 78 -3.92 -24.74 -6.51
C LYS A 78 -5.32 -24.65 -5.88
N LEU A 79 -5.67 -23.50 -5.31
CA LEU A 79 -6.99 -23.29 -4.71
C LEU A 79 -8.09 -23.23 -5.79
N PRO A 80 -9.33 -23.65 -5.48
CA PRO A 80 -10.44 -23.55 -6.42
C PRO A 80 -10.78 -22.08 -6.71
N ALA A 81 -11.22 -21.78 -7.94
CA ALA A 81 -11.60 -20.43 -8.36
C ALA A 81 -10.56 -19.33 -8.02
N PRO A 82 -9.29 -19.48 -8.44
CA PRO A 82 -8.18 -18.64 -7.96
C PRO A 82 -8.42 -17.14 -8.18
N LYS A 83 -9.03 -16.75 -9.31
CA LYS A 83 -9.41 -15.36 -9.59
C LYS A 83 -10.36 -14.77 -8.55
N LEU A 84 -11.41 -15.52 -8.18
CA LEU A 84 -12.40 -15.06 -7.21
C LEU A 84 -11.75 -14.88 -5.84
N ILE A 85 -10.95 -15.86 -5.40
CA ILE A 85 -10.22 -15.78 -4.13
C ILE A 85 -9.29 -14.56 -4.12
N THR A 86 -8.53 -14.34 -5.19
CA THR A 86 -7.67 -13.14 -5.31
C THR A 86 -8.48 -11.85 -5.21
N ILE A 87 -9.63 -11.75 -5.88
CA ILE A 87 -10.51 -10.57 -5.79
C ILE A 87 -10.99 -10.36 -4.34
N LEU A 88 -11.45 -11.41 -3.67
CA LEU A 88 -11.94 -11.32 -2.30
C LEU A 88 -10.84 -10.88 -1.32
N ILE A 89 -9.62 -11.42 -1.46
CA ILE A 89 -8.47 -11.01 -0.65
C ILE A 89 -8.14 -9.54 -0.92
N LEU A 90 -8.08 -9.11 -2.18
CA LEU A 90 -7.78 -7.72 -2.52
C LEU A 90 -8.88 -6.75 -2.05
N LEU A 91 -10.15 -7.15 -2.09
CA LEU A 91 -11.25 -6.37 -1.52
C LEU A 91 -11.13 -6.28 0.00
N PHE A 92 -10.79 -7.37 0.67
CA PHE A 92 -10.54 -7.34 2.11
C PHE A 92 -9.36 -6.44 2.47
N CYS A 93 -8.25 -6.50 1.71
CA CYS A 93 -7.12 -5.59 1.91
C CYS A 93 -7.48 -4.13 1.63
N ALA A 94 -8.28 -3.85 0.60
CA ALA A 94 -8.63 -2.49 0.21
C ALA A 94 -9.66 -1.84 1.15
N PHE A 95 -10.70 -2.58 1.53
CA PHE A 95 -11.84 -2.09 2.30
C PHE A 95 -11.90 -2.66 3.71
N GLY A 96 -11.69 -3.96 3.87
CA GLY A 96 -11.78 -4.62 5.18
C GLY A 96 -10.78 -4.03 6.20
N ILE A 97 -9.50 -3.95 5.81
CA ILE A 97 -8.45 -3.35 6.67
C ILE A 97 -8.76 -1.87 6.95
N TRP A 98 -9.15 -1.11 5.92
CA TRP A 98 -9.52 0.29 6.08
C TRP A 98 -10.68 0.50 7.06
N VAL A 99 -11.74 -0.32 6.98
CA VAL A 99 -12.87 -0.28 7.91
C VAL A 99 -12.40 -0.56 9.34
N LEU A 100 -11.54 -1.57 9.53
CA LEU A 100 -11.01 -1.88 10.85
C LEU A 100 -10.21 -0.71 11.42
N GLU A 101 -9.32 -0.10 10.63
CA GLU A 101 -8.54 1.07 11.06
C GLU A 101 -9.44 2.28 11.36
N PHE A 102 -10.41 2.57 10.50
CA PHE A 102 -11.33 3.69 10.64
C PHE A 102 -12.14 3.64 11.95
N PHE A 103 -12.54 2.45 12.39
CA PHE A 103 -13.27 2.28 13.65
C PHE A 103 -12.36 2.07 14.88
N SER A 104 -11.06 1.81 14.68
CA SER A 104 -10.12 1.58 15.78
C SER A 104 -9.33 2.82 16.17
N PHE A 105 -9.10 3.74 15.22
CA PHE A 105 -8.26 4.92 15.41
C PHE A 105 -9.00 6.19 15.03
N PRO A 106 -8.82 7.30 15.78
CA PRO A 106 -9.45 8.60 15.48
C PRO A 106 -8.87 9.31 14.25
N GLN A 107 -7.94 8.69 13.53
CA GLN A 107 -7.27 9.30 12.37
C GLN A 107 -8.18 9.45 11.16
N VAL A 108 -7.89 10.46 10.34
CA VAL A 108 -8.64 10.75 9.09
C VAL A 108 -7.81 10.50 7.82
N TYR A 109 -6.55 10.10 7.96
CA TYR A 109 -5.67 9.65 6.88
C TYR A 109 -5.46 8.13 6.95
N PHE A 110 -5.20 7.49 5.81
CA PHE A 110 -5.04 6.04 5.75
C PHE A 110 -4.00 5.62 4.71
N TYR A 111 -3.21 4.61 5.05
CA TYR A 111 -2.28 3.97 4.13
C TYR A 111 -2.80 2.58 3.75
N ASN A 112 -2.65 2.20 2.48
CA ASN A 112 -3.17 0.90 2.03
C ASN A 112 -2.36 0.27 0.90
N HIS A 113 -2.14 -1.05 0.99
CA HIS A 113 -1.34 -1.79 0.02
C HIS A 113 -1.95 -1.82 -1.39
N VAL A 114 -3.27 -1.65 -1.51
CA VAL A 114 -4.00 -1.69 -2.79
C VAL A 114 -4.06 -0.32 -3.46
N TRP A 115 -4.46 0.72 -2.72
CA TRP A 115 -4.74 2.03 -3.32
C TRP A 115 -3.72 3.13 -2.97
N GLY A 116 -2.82 2.92 -2.01
CA GLY A 116 -1.71 3.85 -1.75
C GLY A 116 -1.85 4.64 -0.45
N LEU A 117 -2.39 5.85 -0.58
CA LEU A 117 -2.56 6.84 0.47
C LEU A 117 -3.92 7.53 0.26
N TRP A 118 -4.65 7.69 1.35
CA TRP A 118 -5.80 8.57 1.49
C TRP A 118 -5.37 9.67 2.45
N PRO A 119 -5.09 10.89 1.98
CA PRO A 119 -4.53 11.95 2.81
C PRO A 119 -5.54 12.54 3.82
N GLY A 120 -6.81 12.16 3.72
CA GLY A 120 -7.89 12.72 4.55
C GLY A 120 -8.63 13.87 3.87
N PRO A 121 -9.64 14.44 4.55
CA PRO A 121 -10.37 15.60 4.06
C PRO A 121 -9.43 16.81 3.91
N ILE A 122 -9.48 17.44 2.74
CA ILE A 122 -8.57 18.48 2.28
C ILE A 122 -8.92 19.79 3.00
N TYR A 123 -8.22 20.11 4.08
CA TYR A 123 -8.17 21.46 4.62
C TYR A 123 -6.75 21.99 4.39
N ASP A 124 -6.61 22.82 3.36
CA ASP A 124 -5.47 23.68 2.94
C ASP A 124 -4.03 23.13 2.86
N GLU A 125 -3.75 21.89 3.26
CA GLU A 125 -2.40 21.35 3.21
C GLU A 125 -2.12 20.64 1.88
N SER A 126 -1.04 21.04 1.21
CA SER A 126 -0.53 20.33 0.04
C SER A 126 -0.12 18.91 0.43
N VAL A 127 -0.70 17.91 -0.24
CA VAL A 127 -0.33 16.50 -0.03
C VAL A 127 1.13 16.31 -0.46
N SER A 128 2.00 15.96 0.49
CA SER A 128 3.44 15.80 0.31
C SER A 128 3.90 14.36 0.55
N LEU A 129 5.04 13.98 -0.04
CA LEU A 129 5.66 12.68 0.21
C LEU A 129 6.35 12.69 1.57
N THR A 130 5.68 12.13 2.57
CA THR A 130 6.22 12.02 3.93
C THR A 130 7.07 10.78 4.14
N GLY A 131 7.90 10.77 5.19
CA GLY A 131 8.62 9.57 5.62
C GLY A 131 7.68 8.37 5.85
N SER A 132 6.51 8.63 6.44
CA SER A 132 5.42 7.66 6.67
C SER A 132 4.94 7.01 5.37
N PHE A 133 4.82 7.77 4.27
CA PHE A 133 4.47 7.20 2.98
C PHE A 133 5.51 6.17 2.50
N PHE A 134 6.79 6.52 2.52
CA PHE A 134 7.85 5.60 2.10
C PHE A 134 7.97 4.39 3.03
N TYR A 135 7.77 4.59 4.33
CA TYR A 135 7.72 3.52 5.33
C TYR A 135 6.61 2.52 5.02
N PHE A 136 5.41 2.99 4.68
CA PHE A 136 4.32 2.11 4.29
C PHE A 136 4.56 1.41 2.93
N ARG A 137 5.18 2.10 1.97
CA ARG A 137 5.58 1.46 0.70
C ARG A 137 6.62 0.36 0.95
N TRP A 138 7.52 0.55 1.91
CA TRP A 138 8.46 -0.47 2.35
C TRP A 138 7.76 -1.71 2.94
N LEU A 139 6.78 -1.52 3.83
CA LEU A 139 5.92 -2.62 4.31
C LEU A 139 5.25 -3.38 3.16
N THR A 140 4.77 -2.65 2.15
CA THR A 140 4.19 -3.25 0.94
C THR A 140 5.21 -4.11 0.18
N PHE A 141 6.45 -3.64 0.05
CA PHE A 141 7.53 -4.40 -0.57
C PHE A 141 7.90 -5.66 0.20
N LEU A 142 7.96 -5.59 1.54
CA LEU A 142 8.21 -6.77 2.36
C LEU A 142 7.12 -7.83 2.20
N TRP A 143 5.85 -7.42 2.15
CA TRP A 143 4.74 -8.32 1.83
C TRP A 143 4.87 -8.94 0.44
N ILE A 144 5.23 -8.15 -0.58
CA ILE A 144 5.48 -8.67 -1.93
C ILE A 144 6.54 -9.76 -1.90
N ILE A 145 7.70 -9.51 -1.28
CA ILE A 145 8.81 -10.46 -1.17
C ILE A 145 8.33 -11.75 -0.49
N LEU A 146 7.65 -11.61 0.66
CA LEU A 146 7.18 -12.75 1.44
C LEU A 146 6.20 -13.61 0.62
N LEU A 147 5.15 -12.99 0.10
CA LEU A 147 4.12 -13.68 -0.72
C LEU A 147 4.72 -14.31 -1.97
N TRP A 148 5.77 -13.70 -2.55
CA TRP A 148 6.46 -14.26 -3.71
C TRP A 148 7.28 -15.51 -3.39
N ILE A 149 7.85 -15.59 -2.19
CA ILE A 149 8.75 -16.69 -1.80
C ILE A 149 7.99 -17.86 -1.18
N ILE A 150 6.86 -17.62 -0.50
CA ILE A 150 6.07 -18.65 0.19
C ILE A 150 5.89 -19.95 -0.62
N PRO A 151 5.51 -19.94 -1.92
CA PRO A 151 5.32 -21.18 -2.68
C PRO A 151 6.57 -22.08 -2.75
N ASN A 152 7.76 -21.49 -2.66
CA ASN A 152 9.05 -22.16 -2.82
C ASN A 152 9.90 -22.12 -1.54
N TRP A 153 9.32 -21.75 -0.39
CA TRP A 153 10.09 -21.42 0.81
C TRP A 153 10.97 -22.57 1.32
N SER A 154 10.53 -23.82 1.15
CA SER A 154 11.21 -25.01 1.66
C SER A 154 12.37 -25.49 0.78
N GLN A 155 12.51 -24.97 -0.45
CA GLN A 155 13.42 -25.52 -1.45
C GLN A 155 14.89 -25.20 -1.16
N ASN A 156 15.21 -23.99 -0.70
CA ASN A 156 16.59 -23.53 -0.53
C ASN A 156 16.81 -22.80 0.80
N LEU A 157 18.06 -22.79 1.30
CA LEU A 157 18.41 -21.99 2.49
C LEU A 157 18.23 -20.49 2.22
N GLN A 158 18.57 -20.02 1.02
CA GLN A 158 18.42 -18.62 0.64
C GLN A 158 16.96 -18.15 0.74
N THR A 159 15.99 -18.94 0.27
CA THR A 159 14.56 -18.59 0.36
C THR A 159 14.08 -18.53 1.80
N LYS A 160 14.57 -19.43 2.65
CA LYS A 160 14.27 -19.41 4.10
C LYS A 160 14.85 -18.17 4.77
N LEU A 161 16.10 -17.81 4.47
CA LEU A 161 16.75 -16.63 5.04
C LEU A 161 16.06 -15.34 4.60
N ILE A 162 15.71 -15.21 3.32
CA ILE A 162 15.00 -14.02 2.82
C ILE A 162 13.60 -13.94 3.46
N ALA A 163 12.87 -15.05 3.56
CA ALA A 163 11.56 -15.08 4.22
C ALA A 163 11.66 -14.74 5.71
N ALA A 164 12.66 -15.27 6.42
CA ALA A 164 12.91 -14.96 7.83
C ALA A 164 13.25 -13.47 8.02
N LEU A 165 14.14 -12.92 7.19
CA LEU A 165 14.48 -11.49 7.24
C LEU A 165 13.27 -10.61 6.95
N ALA A 166 12.46 -10.97 5.94
CA ALA A 166 11.23 -10.24 5.62
C ALA A 166 10.22 -10.30 6.77
N LEU A 167 10.04 -11.46 7.40
CA LEU A 167 9.16 -11.63 8.57
C LEU A 167 9.64 -10.84 9.79
N VAL A 168 10.94 -10.88 10.10
CA VAL A 168 11.52 -10.09 11.20
C VAL A 168 11.36 -8.60 10.92
N SER A 169 11.63 -8.17 9.68
CA SER A 169 11.45 -6.76 9.27
C SER A 169 9.99 -6.34 9.34
N LEU A 170 9.06 -7.18 8.89
CA LEU A 170 7.62 -6.91 9.02
C LEU A 170 7.23 -6.81 10.48
N MET A 171 7.63 -7.77 11.32
CA MET A 171 7.34 -7.77 12.74
C MET A 171 7.84 -6.48 13.41
N PHE A 172 9.11 -6.13 13.20
CA PHE A 172 9.66 -4.89 13.71
C PHE A 172 8.89 -3.67 13.19
N SER A 173 8.55 -3.61 11.90
CA SER A 173 7.82 -2.47 11.34
C SER A 173 6.39 -2.35 11.86
N TYR A 174 5.69 -3.46 12.06
CA TYR A 174 4.32 -3.46 12.61
C TYR A 174 4.28 -3.03 14.08
N LEU A 175 5.35 -3.28 14.85
CA LEU A 175 5.46 -2.81 16.23
C LEU A 175 5.70 -1.29 16.33
N ASN A 176 6.18 -0.66 15.25
CA ASN A 176 6.54 0.76 15.21
C ASN A 176 5.62 1.58 14.28
N LEU A 177 4.39 1.12 14.02
CA LEU A 177 3.46 1.83 13.12
C LEU A 177 3.08 3.22 13.61
N ASP A 178 2.91 3.38 14.93
CA ASP A 178 2.56 4.67 15.55
C ASP A 178 3.71 5.68 15.41
N GLU A 179 4.93 5.30 15.84
CA GLU A 179 6.13 6.14 15.68
C GLU A 179 6.43 6.48 14.22
N ALA A 180 6.09 5.58 13.29
CA ALA A 180 6.23 5.82 11.85
C ALA A 180 5.12 6.71 11.25
N GLY A 181 4.13 7.14 12.03
CA GLY A 181 3.01 7.96 11.58
C GLY A 181 2.06 7.24 10.62
N ILE A 182 1.95 5.91 10.74
CA ILE A 182 1.03 5.09 9.94
C ILE A 182 -0.33 4.98 10.63
N ILE A 183 -0.32 4.88 11.96
CA ILE A 183 -1.50 4.90 12.81
C ILE A 183 -1.38 6.01 13.84
N SER A 184 -2.51 6.48 14.39
CA SER A 184 -2.53 7.44 15.50
C SER A 184 -3.47 6.97 16.61
N PRO A 185 -2.99 6.16 17.57
CA PRO A 185 -3.74 5.75 18.75
C PRO A 185 -4.13 6.95 19.62
N THR A 186 -5.31 6.85 20.25
CA THR A 186 -5.83 7.90 21.13
C THR A 186 -4.88 8.26 22.28
N GLU A 187 -4.17 7.27 22.83
CA GLU A 187 -3.19 7.45 23.90
C GLU A 187 -2.03 8.37 23.47
N THR A 188 -1.50 8.15 22.26
CA THR A 188 -0.43 8.96 21.68
C THR A 188 -0.88 10.38 21.39
N ILE A 189 -2.09 10.53 20.83
CA ILE A 189 -2.70 11.85 20.58
C ILE A 189 -2.88 12.59 21.90
N GLN A 190 -3.42 11.94 22.93
CA GLN A 190 -3.59 12.54 24.24
C GLN A 190 -2.25 12.97 24.83
N ALA A 191 -1.24 12.10 24.81
CA ALA A 191 0.11 12.40 25.31
C ALA A 191 0.75 13.62 24.63
N GLN A 192 0.54 13.79 23.33
CA GLN A 192 1.03 14.95 22.56
C GLN A 192 0.20 16.22 22.82
N LEU A 193 -1.09 16.08 23.14
CA LEU A 193 -2.03 17.19 23.37
C LEU A 193 -2.21 17.58 24.85
N VAL A 194 -1.50 16.96 25.81
CA VAL A 194 -1.57 17.33 27.26
C VAL A 194 -1.14 18.78 27.54
N GLY A 195 -0.61 19.51 26.55
CA GLY A 195 -0.47 20.96 26.63
C GLY A 195 -1.82 21.67 26.59
N ASP A 196 -2.53 21.68 27.72
CA ASP A 196 -3.78 22.42 27.89
C ASP A 196 -3.47 23.93 27.85
N HIS A 197 -3.54 24.53 26.67
CA HIS A 197 -3.60 25.98 26.56
C HIS A 197 -5.04 26.41 26.86
N GLN A 198 -5.34 26.54 28.16
CA GLN A 198 -6.53 27.27 28.60
C GLN A 198 -6.41 28.69 28.07
N THR A 199 -7.25 29.02 27.10
CA THR A 199 -7.43 30.41 26.64
C THR A 199 -8.56 31.01 27.47
N GLU A 200 -8.46 32.31 27.80
CA GLU A 200 -9.38 33.03 28.70
C GLU A 200 -10.89 32.91 28.32
N HIS A 201 -11.20 32.38 27.13
CA HIS A 201 -12.54 32.25 26.59
C HIS A 201 -13.22 30.89 26.84
N PHE A 202 -12.53 29.91 27.44
CA PHE A 202 -13.09 28.58 27.72
C PHE A 202 -12.86 28.18 29.18
N GLU A 203 -13.32 29.02 30.11
CA GLU A 203 -13.57 28.59 31.49
C GLU A 203 -15.04 28.15 31.62
N PHE A 204 -15.27 26.92 32.10
CA PHE A 204 -16.57 26.42 32.54
C PHE A 204 -16.56 26.15 34.04
#